data_AF-A0A0Q6Z9E8-F1
#
_entry.id   AF-A0A0Q6Z9E8-F1
#
_cell.length_a   1.000
_cell.length_b   1.000
_cell.length_c   1.000
_cell.angle_alpha   90.00
_cell.angle_beta   90.00
_cell.angle_gamma   90.00
#
_symmetry.space_group_name_H-M   'P 1'
#
loop_
_entity.id
_entity.type
_entity.pdbx_description
1 polymer ?
#
loop_
_entity_poly.entity_id
_entity_poly.type
_entity_poly.pdbx_seq_one_letter_code
_entity_poly.pdbx_strand_id
1 'polypeptide(L)'
;MTHHTLRSFLIAAIIVQSSAAYAETTVCYGDGKCTIVTSSGSRQMSQKEEIAHRRDQQRGRVENIECPTARSPAQCEQLKNELYRLFNWLEDIL
;
A
#
# COMPACT_ATOMS: atom_id res chain seq x y z
N MET A 1 -42.95 -28.05 10.53
CA MET A 1 -41.96 -28.00 9.44
C MET A 1 -41.09 -26.76 9.62
N THR A 2 -39.95 -26.87 10.30
CA THR A 2 -39.05 -25.73 10.63
C THR A 2 -37.59 -26.18 10.64
N HIS A 3 -37.11 -26.77 9.53
CA HIS A 3 -35.74 -27.32 9.42
C HIS A 3 -34.82 -26.60 8.42
N HIS A 4 -35.20 -25.42 7.92
CA HIS A 4 -34.41 -24.71 6.89
C HIS A 4 -33.44 -23.63 7.41
N THR A 5 -33.61 -23.12 8.64
CA THR A 5 -32.80 -21.99 9.15
C THR A 5 -31.46 -22.39 9.74
N LEU A 6 -31.31 -23.62 10.25
CA LEU A 6 -30.06 -24.09 10.86
C LEU A 6 -28.95 -24.43 9.86
N ARG A 7 -29.30 -24.75 8.60
CA ARG A 7 -28.30 -25.11 7.56
C ARG A 7 -27.55 -23.92 7.00
N SER A 8 -28.14 -22.71 7.02
CA SER A 8 -27.52 -21.52 6.43
C SER A 8 -26.44 -20.88 7.30
N PHE A 9 -26.48 -21.07 8.62
CA PHE A 9 -25.46 -20.55 9.53
C PHE A 9 -24.13 -21.30 9.43
N LEU A 10 -24.15 -22.58 9.03
CA LEU A 10 -22.96 -23.42 8.99
C LEU A 10 -22.04 -23.10 7.80
N ILE A 11 -22.59 -22.53 6.72
CA ILE A 11 -21.82 -22.17 5.52
C ILE A 11 -21.04 -20.87 5.75
N ALA A 12 -21.59 -19.92 6.51
CA ALA A 12 -20.94 -18.65 6.80
C ALA A 12 -19.67 -18.79 7.67
N ALA A 13 -19.63 -19.81 8.54
CA ALA A 13 -18.49 -20.05 9.44
C ALA A 13 -17.24 -20.64 8.73
N ILE A 14 -17.40 -21.25 7.56
CA ILE A 14 -16.30 -21.91 6.82
C ILE A 14 -15.50 -20.89 5.99
N ILE A 15 -16.12 -19.77 5.58
CA ILE A 15 -15.48 -18.77 4.70
C ILE A 15 -14.49 -17.88 5.47
N VAL A 16 -14.65 -17.72 6.78
CA VAL A 16 -13.77 -16.85 7.61
C VAL A 16 -12.40 -17.48 7.90
N GLN A 17 -12.24 -18.80 7.74
CA GLN A 17 -11.01 -19.51 8.09
C GLN A 17 -9.98 -19.62 6.94
N SER A 18 -10.31 -19.22 5.72
CA SER A 18 -9.45 -19.47 4.54
C SER A 18 -8.51 -18.33 4.15
N SER A 19 -8.48 -17.21 4.86
CA SER A 19 -7.56 -16.10 4.56
C SER A 19 -6.54 -15.90 5.67
N ALA A 20 -5.62 -16.85 5.81
CA ALA A 20 -4.28 -16.51 6.30
C ALA A 20 -3.63 -15.62 5.25
N ALA A 21 -3.99 -14.34 5.24
CA ALA A 21 -3.26 -13.32 4.49
C ALA A 21 -1.90 -13.23 5.17
N TYR A 22 -0.91 -13.95 4.64
CA TYR A 22 0.47 -13.83 5.05
C TYR A 22 0.88 -12.37 4.83
N ALA A 23 0.90 -11.60 5.91
CA ALA A 23 1.21 -10.18 5.86
C ALA A 23 2.70 -10.02 5.54
N GLU A 24 3.01 -9.79 4.27
CA GLU A 24 4.34 -9.35 3.85
C GLU A 24 4.62 -7.99 4.49
N THR A 25 5.66 -7.91 5.32
CA THR A 25 6.05 -6.67 5.99
C THR A 25 7.33 -6.16 5.33
N THR A 26 7.32 -4.90 4.89
CA THR A 26 8.54 -4.25 4.39
C THR A 26 9.19 -3.45 5.52
N VAL A 27 10.47 -3.72 5.79
CA VAL A 27 11.29 -2.97 6.75
C VAL A 27 12.40 -2.26 5.99
N CYS A 28 12.40 -0.92 6.03
CA CYS A 28 13.45 -0.12 5.42
C CYS A 28 14.41 0.44 6.49
N TYR A 29 15.70 0.20 6.29
CA TYR A 29 16.76 0.67 7.18
C TYR A 29 17.29 2.04 6.71
N GLY A 30 17.94 2.79 7.60
CA GLY A 30 18.41 4.16 7.33
C GLY A 30 19.49 4.29 6.26
N ASP A 31 20.00 3.17 5.74
CA ASP A 31 20.91 3.07 4.59
C ASP A 31 20.18 3.01 3.23
N GLY A 32 18.86 3.13 3.24
CA GLY A 32 18.02 3.12 2.04
C GLY A 32 17.68 1.71 1.54
N LYS A 33 18.11 0.66 2.25
CA LYS A 33 17.82 -0.73 1.89
C LYS A 33 16.53 -1.20 2.55
N CYS A 34 15.70 -1.88 1.78
CA CYS A 34 14.44 -2.43 2.27
C CYS A 34 14.47 -3.96 2.24
N THR A 35 13.92 -4.59 3.27
CA THR A 35 13.81 -6.05 3.41
C THR A 35 12.34 -6.43 3.44
N ILE A 36 11.96 -7.42 2.64
CA ILE A 36 10.65 -8.03 2.68
C ILE A 36 10.72 -9.19 3.67
N VAL A 37 9.91 -9.09 4.72
CA VAL A 37 9.74 -10.13 5.74
C VAL A 37 8.44 -10.86 5.44
N THR A 38 8.54 -12.13 5.11
CA THR A 38 7.41 -13.04 4.92
C THR A 38 7.42 -14.10 6.03
N SER A 39 6.38 -14.94 6.06
CA SER A 39 6.35 -16.13 6.94
C SER A 39 7.42 -17.17 6.60
N SER A 40 7.95 -17.15 5.37
CA SER A 40 8.96 -18.09 4.88
C SER A 40 10.39 -17.58 5.04
N GLY A 41 10.58 -16.33 5.46
CA GLY A 41 11.88 -15.73 5.76
C GLY A 41 11.97 -14.26 5.38
N SER A 42 13.17 -13.71 5.50
CA SER A 42 13.47 -12.34 5.09
C SER A 42 14.35 -12.33 3.85
N ARG A 43 14.02 -11.49 2.87
CA ARG A 43 14.90 -11.20 1.73
C ARG A 43 15.08 -9.72 1.53
N GLN A 44 16.27 -9.31 1.12
CA GLN A 44 16.51 -7.95 0.71
C GLN A 44 15.79 -7.66 -0.61
N MET A 45 15.21 -6.47 -0.74
CA MET A 45 14.68 -5.98 -2.01
C MET A 45 15.82 -5.80 -3.01
N SER A 46 15.56 -6.12 -4.26
CA SER A 46 16.42 -5.69 -5.36
C SER A 46 16.32 -4.18 -5.56
N GLN A 47 17.33 -3.56 -6.19
CA GLN A 47 17.31 -2.12 -6.48
C GLN A 47 16.04 -1.67 -7.21
N LYS A 48 15.55 -2.49 -8.15
CA LYS A 48 14.31 -2.20 -8.90
C LYS A 48 13.07 -2.22 -7.98
N GLU A 49 13.01 -3.16 -7.04
CA GLU A 49 11.92 -3.24 -6.06
C GLU A 49 11.99 -2.08 -5.06
N GLU A 50 13.19 -1.66 -4.64
CA GLU A 50 13.38 -0.50 -3.77
C GLU A 50 12.90 0.79 -4.44
N ILE A 51 13.23 0.98 -5.73
CA ILE A 51 12.73 2.13 -6.50
C ILE A 51 11.20 2.09 -6.60
N ALA A 52 10.62 0.93 -6.96
CA ALA A 52 9.17 0.80 -7.05
C ALA A 52 8.47 1.02 -5.71
N HIS A 53 9.03 0.50 -4.61
CA HIS A 53 8.51 0.68 -3.26
C HIS A 53 8.57 2.14 -2.83
N ARG A 54 9.67 2.83 -3.11
CA ARG A 54 9.83 4.27 -2.84
C ARG A 54 8.80 5.10 -3.61
N ARG A 55 8.57 4.80 -4.89
CA ARG A 55 7.52 5.44 -5.70
C ARG A 55 6.14 5.27 -5.10
N ASP A 56 5.80 4.06 -4.67
CA ASP A 56 4.51 3.76 -4.07
C ASP A 56 4.31 4.48 -2.72
N GLN A 57 5.36 4.53 -1.89
CA GLN A 57 5.36 5.27 -0.62
C GLN A 57 5.22 6.79 -0.83
N GLN A 58 5.95 7.35 -1.80
CA GLN A 58 5.82 8.77 -2.16
C GLN A 58 4.43 9.07 -2.69
N ARG A 59 3.86 8.17 -3.48
CA ARG A 59 2.49 8.30 -3.97
C ARG A 59 1.48 8.30 -2.85
N GLY A 60 1.49 7.29 -1.98
CA GLY A 60 0.59 7.25 -0.82
C GLY A 60 0.72 8.50 0.07
N ARG A 61 1.93 9.06 0.22
CA ARG A 61 2.13 10.32 0.94
C ARG A 61 1.46 11.50 0.25
N VAL A 62 1.59 11.63 -1.07
CA VAL A 62 0.96 12.72 -1.83
C VAL A 62 -0.56 12.55 -1.88
N GLU A 63 -1.09 11.34 -2.06
CA GLU A 63 -2.55 11.08 -2.04
C GLU A 63 -3.18 11.50 -0.70
N ASN A 64 -2.45 11.28 0.40
CA ASN A 64 -2.87 11.65 1.75
C ASN A 64 -2.55 13.09 2.16
N ILE A 65 -2.04 13.93 1.25
CA ILE A 65 -1.95 15.37 1.51
C ILE A 65 -3.37 15.92 1.56
N GLU A 66 -3.84 16.17 2.78
CA GLU A 66 -5.00 17.01 3.00
C GLU A 66 -4.65 18.41 2.50
N CYS A 67 -5.56 19.03 1.76
CA CYS A 67 -5.40 20.39 1.25
C CYS A 67 -6.32 21.36 2.00
N PRO A 68 -6.06 21.62 3.30
CA PRO A 68 -6.94 22.46 4.11
C PRO A 68 -6.98 23.92 3.63
N THR A 69 -5.97 24.36 2.87
CA THR A 69 -5.81 25.73 2.36
C THR A 69 -6.09 25.90 0.88
N ALA A 70 -6.40 24.82 0.14
CA ALA A 70 -6.71 24.93 -1.27
C ALA A 70 -8.07 25.62 -1.46
N ARG A 71 -8.10 26.69 -2.25
CA ARG A 71 -9.33 27.48 -2.52
C ARG A 71 -10.40 26.69 -3.29
N SER A 72 -10.02 25.55 -3.86
CA SER A 72 -10.92 24.57 -4.45
C SER A 72 -10.29 23.17 -4.46
N PRO A 73 -11.10 22.09 -4.47
CA PRO A 73 -10.60 20.72 -4.66
C PRO A 73 -9.76 20.55 -5.94
N ALA A 74 -10.10 21.29 -7.00
CA ALA A 74 -9.37 21.23 -8.27
C ALA A 74 -7.93 21.78 -8.16
N GLN A 75 -7.71 22.83 -7.37
CA GLN A 75 -6.35 23.36 -7.12
C GLN A 75 -5.50 22.38 -6.33
N CYS A 76 -6.09 21.72 -5.33
CA CYS A 76 -5.40 20.68 -4.55
C CYS A 76 -4.91 19.55 -5.46
N GLU A 77 -5.78 19.02 -6.32
CA GLU A 77 -5.43 17.94 -7.24
C GLU A 77 -4.38 18.38 -8.28
N GLN A 78 -4.42 19.65 -8.75
CA GLN A 78 -3.36 20.19 -9.59
C GLN A 78 -1.99 20.21 -8.88
N LEU A 79 -1.93 20.69 -7.64
CA LEU A 79 -0.71 20.71 -6.84
C LEU A 79 -0.18 19.30 -6.53
N LYS A 80 -1.07 18.35 -6.22
CA LYS A 80 -0.71 16.93 -6.04
C LYS A 80 -0.10 16.36 -7.32
N ASN A 81 -0.69 16.65 -8.48
CA ASN A 81 -0.16 16.24 -9.79
C ASN A 81 1.20 16.88 -10.13
N GLU A 82 1.44 18.12 -9.73
CA GLU A 82 2.76 18.75 -9.88
C GLU A 82 3.81 18.11 -8.97
N LEU A 83 3.47 17.84 -7.71
CA LEU A 83 4.32 17.09 -6.78
C LEU A 83 4.69 15.70 -7.33
N TYR A 84 3.72 14.99 -7.93
CA TYR A 84 3.98 13.72 -8.62
C TYR A 84 5.02 13.84 -9.73
N ARG A 85 4.89 14.88 -10.56
CA ARG A 85 5.84 15.13 -11.65
C ARG A 85 7.24 15.44 -11.13
N LEU A 86 7.35 16.24 -10.08
CA LEU A 86 8.63 16.57 -9.47
C LEU A 86 9.33 15.35 -8.86
N PHE A 87 8.58 14.48 -8.17
CA PHE A 87 9.16 13.26 -7.61
C PHE A 87 9.64 12.29 -8.70
N ASN A 88 8.87 12.08 -9.76
CA ASN A 88 9.29 11.26 -10.88
C ASN A 88 10.54 11.83 -11.57
N TRP A 89 10.62 13.15 -11.75
CA TRP A 89 11.77 13.80 -12.38
C TRP A 89 13.05 13.71 -11.54
N LEU A 90 12.95 13.87 -10.21
CA LEU A 90 14.10 13.73 -9.31
C LEU A 90 14.67 12.31 -9.31
N GLU A 91 13.83 11.29 -9.51
CA GLU A 91 14.27 9.90 -9.61
C GLU A 91 14.90 9.54 -10.96
N ASP A 92 14.56 10.23 -12.05
CA ASP A 92 15.20 10.00 -13.35
C ASP A 92 16.63 10.60 -13.43
N ILE A 93 16.99 11.49 -12.49
CA ILE A 93 18.29 12.15 -12.42
C ILE A 93 19.26 11.45 -11.45
N LEU A 94 18.74 10.71 -10.47
CA LEU A 94 19.51 9.98 -9.45
C LEU A 94 19.81 8.53 -9.87
#